data_AF-A0A318D4K3-F1
#
_entry.id   AF-A0A318D4K3-F1
#
_cell.length_a   1.000
_cell.length_b   1.000
_cell.length_c   1.000
_cell.angle_alpha   90.00
_cell.angle_beta   90.00
_cell.angle_gamma   90.00
#
_symmetry.space_group_name_H-M   'P 1'
#
loop_
_entity.id
_entity.type
_entity.pdbx_description
1 polymer ?
#
loop_
_entity_poly.entity_id
_entity_poly.type
_entity_poly.pdbx_seq_one_letter_code
_entity_poly.pdbx_strand_id
1 'polypeptide(L)' 'MTFSGSELEHLIGEAWVGVTKKVENYRVSYVVRYQTNEIKQGVGSRNSLWAGVTVSIDY' A
#
# COMPACT_ATOMS: atom_id res chain seq x y z
N MET A 1 25.54 19.72 4.36
CA MET A 1 24.98 19.20 3.10
C MET A 1 23.56 19.71 2.99
N THR A 2 23.35 20.72 2.15
CA THR A 2 22.02 21.29 1.90
C THR A 2 21.44 20.48 0.75
N PHE A 3 20.47 19.60 1.04
CA PHE A 3 19.74 18.86 0.01
C PHE A 3 18.89 19.88 -0.76
N SER A 4 19.28 20.18 -1.99
CA SER A 4 18.54 21.06 -2.89
C SER A 4 17.22 20.38 -3.26
N GLY A 5 16.10 21.05 -2.99
CA GLY A 5 14.75 20.54 -3.18
C GLY A 5 14.29 20.40 -4.64
N SER A 6 15.14 19.92 -5.55
CA SER A 6 14.81 19.68 -6.97
C SER A 6 14.66 18.21 -7.35
N GLU A 7 14.75 17.27 -6.39
CA GLU A 7 14.65 15.82 -6.65
C GLU A 7 13.46 15.13 -5.95
N LEU A 8 12.51 15.91 -5.41
CA LEU A 8 11.27 15.39 -4.84
C LEU A 8 10.17 15.35 -5.91
N GLU A 9 9.71 14.15 -6.28
CA GLU A 9 8.44 14.01 -7.00
C GLU A 9 7.32 14.40 -6.05
N HIS A 10 6.70 15.55 -6.24
CA HIS A 10 5.67 16.10 -5.35
C HIS A 10 4.35 15.28 -5.31
N LEU A 11 4.34 14.05 -5.84
CA LEU A 11 3.16 13.21 -6.03
C LEU A 11 3.47 11.78 -5.58
N ILE A 12 2.93 11.40 -4.42
CA ILE A 12 2.86 10.01 -3.98
C ILE A 12 1.61 9.39 -4.61
N GLY A 13 1.80 8.37 -5.45
CA GLY A 13 0.70 7.55 -5.96
C GLY A 13 0.42 6.38 -5.02
N GLU A 14 -0.76 6.37 -4.42
CA GLU A 14 -1.22 5.25 -3.61
C GLU A 14 -2.34 4.49 -4.33
N ALA A 15 -2.22 3.17 -4.39
CA ALA A 15 -3.24 2.29 -4.94
C ALA A 15 -3.56 1.18 -3.92
N TRP A 16 -4.85 0.90 -3.74
CA TRP A 16 -5.30 -0.21 -2.93
C TRP A 16 -6.37 -1.00 -3.69
N VAL A 17 -6.30 -2.32 -3.56
CA VAL A 17 -7.32 -3.23 -4.07
C VAL A 17 -7.66 -4.23 -2.98
N GLY A 18 -8.95 -4.46 -2.76
CA GLY A 18 -9.41 -5.36 -1.73
C GLY A 18 -10.59 -6.19 -2.20
N VAL A 19 -10.63 -7.45 -1.77
CA VAL A 19 -11.77 -8.34 -1.94
C VAL A 19 -12.25 -8.78 -0.57
N THR A 20 -13.54 -8.62 -0.32
CA THR A 20 -14.19 -9.09 0.90
C THR A 20 -15.26 -10.09 0.53
N LYS A 21 -15.24 -11.25 1.17
CA LYS A 21 -16.25 -12.29 1.00
C LYS A 21 -16.80 -12.70 2.36
N LYS A 22 -18.13 -12.67 2.48
CA LYS A 22 -18.85 -13.26 3.61
C LYS A 22 -19.22 -14.69 3.24
N VAL A 23 -18.86 -15.64 4.10
CA VAL A 23 -19.21 -17.05 4.01
C VAL A 23 -19.85 -17.43 5.34
N GLU A 24 -21.16 -17.59 5.36
CA GLU A 24 -21.93 -17.92 6.58
C GLU A 24 -21.61 -16.94 7.73
N ASN A 25 -20.93 -17.43 8.78
CA ASN A 25 -20.53 -16.69 9.98
C ASN A 25 -19.09 -16.17 9.90
N TYR A 26 -18.46 -16.23 8.73
CA TYR A 26 -17.08 -15.81 8.52
C TYR A 26 -17.02 -14.70 7.50
N ARG A 27 -16.23 -13.67 7.78
CA ARG A 27 -15.87 -12.62 6.83
C ARG A 27 -14.38 -12.70 6.58
N VAL A 28 -14.03 -13.00 5.33
CA VAL A 28 -12.64 -13.02 4.87
C VAL A 28 -12.43 -11.80 3.99
N SER A 29 -11.49 -10.96 4.38
CA SER A 29 -11.09 -9.77 3.63
C SER A 29 -9.63 -9.91 3.25
N TYR A 30 -9.31 -9.70 1.98
CA TYR A 30 -7.95 -9.64 1.49
C TYR A 30 -7.72 -8.27 0.87
N VAL A 31 -6.68 -7.57 1.32
CA VAL A 31 -6.34 -6.23 0.86
C VAL A 31 -4.89 -6.21 0.44
N VAL A 32 -4.63 -5.68 -0.75
CA VAL A 32 -3.29 -5.39 -1.27
C VAL A 32 -3.19 -3.89 -1.43
N ARG A 33 -2.16 -3.31 -0.80
CA ARG A 33 -1.82 -1.89 -0.92
C ARG A 33 -0.47 -1.77 -1.58
N TYR A 34 -0.43 -0.96 -2.61
CA TYR A 34 0.77 -0.59 -3.33
C TYR A 34 0.97 0.91 -3.19
N GLN A 35 2.13 1.29 -2.68
CA GLN A 35 2.51 2.69 -2.54
C GLN A 35 3.76 2.95 -3.39
N THR A 36 3.63 3.89 -4.34
CA THR A 36 4.75 4.40 -5.14
C THR A 36 5.54 5.45 -4.37
N ASN A 37 6.81 5.62 -4.74
CA ASN A 37 7.71 6.53 -4.05
C ASN A 37 7.61 7.97 -4.55
N GLU A 38 7.94 8.89 -3.65
CA GLU A 38 8.11 10.33 -3.89
C GLU A 38 9.44 10.66 -4.62
N ILE A 39 10.28 9.68 -5.00
CA ILE A 39 11.63 9.94 -5.57
C ILE A 39 11.90 9.08 -6.80
N LYS A 40 12.20 9.75 -7.93
CA LYS A 40 12.32 9.15 -9.27
C LYS A 40 13.62 8.38 -9.51
N GLN A 41 14.73 8.73 -8.86
CA GLN A 41 16.03 8.07 -9.00
C GLN A 41 16.86 8.15 -7.71
N GLY A 42 17.14 6.99 -7.10
CA GLY A 42 18.03 6.89 -5.94
C GLY A 42 17.95 5.53 -5.27
N VAL A 43 19.05 5.11 -4.63
CA VAL A 43 19.27 3.80 -3.97
C VAL A 43 18.23 3.49 -2.86
N GLY A 44 17.35 4.44 -2.53
CA GLY A 44 16.24 4.33 -1.58
C GLY A 44 14.85 4.12 -2.20
N SER A 45 14.73 3.88 -3.52
CA SER A 45 13.44 3.59 -4.17
C SER A 45 12.91 2.21 -3.75
N ARG A 46 12.32 2.12 -2.56
CA ARG A 46 11.64 0.92 -2.08
C ARG A 46 10.15 1.03 -2.35
N ASN A 47 9.69 0.45 -3.46
CA ASN A 47 8.26 0.29 -3.70
C ASN A 47 7.70 -0.56 -2.55
N SER A 48 6.80 0.03 -1.75
CA SER A 48 6.24 -0.66 -0.59
C SER A 48 4.95 -1.34 -1.01
N LEU A 49 5.01 -2.66 -1.14
CA LEU A 49 3.84 -3.50 -1.37
C LEU A 49 3.52 -4.21 -0.06
N TRP A 50 2.32 -3.97 0.47
CA TRP A 50 1.84 -4.67 1.64
C TRP A 50 0.52 -5.37 1.34
N ALA A 51 0.38 -6.60 1.82
CA ALA A 51 -0.84 -7.38 1.69
C ALA A 51 -1.27 -7.86 3.08
N GLY A 52 -2.58 -7.75 3.35
CA GLY A 52 -3.19 -8.19 4.58
C GLY A 52 -4.37 -9.11 4.30
N VAL A 53 -4.44 -10.21 5.05
CA VAL A 53 -5.63 -11.07 5.14
C VAL A 53 -6.23 -10.83 6.51
N THR A 54 -7.51 -10.47 6.55
CA THR A 54 -8.29 -10.36 7.78
C THR A 54 -9.38 -11.40 7.75
N VAL A 55 -9.49 -12.18 8.83
CA VAL A 55 -10.59 -13.12 9.05
C VAL A 55 -11.33 -12.66 10.29
N SER A 56 -12.64 -12.49 10.17
CA SER A 56 -13.52 -12.13 11.28
C SER A 56 -14.64 -13.14 11.38
N ILE A 57 -14.96 -13.54 12.61
CA ILE A 57 -16.09 -14.41 12.92
C ILE A 57 -17.23 -13.51 13.37
N ASP A 58 -18.34 -13.58 12.64
CA ASP A 58 -19.60 -12.89 12.92
C ASP A 58 -20.41 -13.85 13.82
N TYR A 59 -20.42 -13.59 15.14
CA TYR A 59 -21.17 -14.36 16.14
C TYR A 59 -22.63 -13.90 16.24
#